data_AF-A0A7V5BF07-F1
#
_entry.id   AF-A0A7V5BF07-F1
#
_cell.length_a   1.000
_cell.length_b   1.000
_cell.length_c   1.000
_cell.angle_alpha   90.00
_cell.angle_beta   90.00
_cell.angle_gamma   90.00
#
_symmetry.space_group_name_H-M   'P 1'
#
loop_
_entity.id
_entity.type
_entity.pdbx_description
1 polymer ?
#
loop_
_entity_poly.entity_id
_entity_poly.type
_entity_poly.pdbx_seq_one_letter_code
_entity_poly.pdbx_strand_id
1 'polypeptide(L)'
;MYTQKLNHGYDTLLDAINASRKKGYTEEFIVNDRGFESSQGRTYLPEGVKHLTVYRIEGSSADPDNESILYLLEMVDGVKGWISDAYGVYADENLAEKINRVKGNLQS
;
A
#
# COMPACT_ATOMS: atom_id res chain seq x y z
N MET A 1 9.75 3.92 9.08
CA MET A 1 8.75 3.69 10.15
C MET A 1 7.55 2.95 9.57
N TYR A 2 7.10 1.88 10.22
CA TYR A 2 5.93 1.08 9.84
C TYR A 2 4.71 1.48 10.66
N THR A 3 3.57 1.66 10.01
CA THR A 3 2.28 1.95 10.67
C THR A 3 1.18 1.07 10.11
N GLN A 4 0.48 0.32 10.96
CA GLN A 4 -0.73 -0.41 10.56
C GLN A 4 -1.95 0.28 11.17
N LYS A 5 -2.97 0.55 10.35
CA LYS A 5 -4.23 1.17 10.77
C LYS A 5 -5.39 0.24 10.42
N LEU A 6 -5.96 -0.40 11.44
CA LEU A 6 -7.19 -1.16 11.34
C LEU A 6 -8.40 -0.21 11.42
N ASN A 7 -9.41 -0.44 10.58
CA ASN A 7 -10.73 0.21 10.64
C ASN A 7 -10.73 1.73 10.82
N HIS A 8 -9.98 2.42 9.97
CA HIS A 8 -9.84 3.87 10.07
C HIS A 8 -10.95 4.65 9.34
N GLY A 9 -12.22 4.21 9.48
CA GLY A 9 -13.41 4.99 9.13
C GLY A 9 -13.58 5.33 7.64
N TYR A 10 -13.08 4.48 6.74
CA TYR A 10 -13.37 4.60 5.30
C TYR A 10 -14.35 3.50 4.90
N ASP A 11 -15.51 3.88 4.37
CA ASP A 11 -16.52 2.97 3.87
C ASP A 11 -16.07 2.20 2.62
N THR A 12 -15.14 2.78 1.84
CA THR A 12 -14.66 2.21 0.58
C THR A 12 -13.16 2.43 0.37
N LEU A 13 -12.55 1.58 -0.46
CA LEU A 13 -11.18 1.77 -0.95
C LEU A 13 -11.01 3.14 -1.64
N LEU A 14 -12.03 3.56 -2.39
CA LEU A 14 -12.01 4.85 -3.09
C LEU A 14 -11.94 6.02 -2.11
N ASP A 15 -12.66 5.98 -0.99
CA ASP A 15 -12.58 7.00 0.06
C ASP A 15 -11.19 7.05 0.70
N ALA A 16 -10.60 5.89 0.97
CA ALA A 16 -9.25 5.81 1.51
C ALA A 16 -8.20 6.39 0.54
N ILE A 17 -8.32 6.10 -0.76
CA ILE A 17 -7.44 6.66 -1.81
C ILE A 17 -7.63 8.18 -1.89
N ASN A 18 -8.87 8.67 -1.93
CA ASN A 18 -9.16 10.11 -2.00
C ASN A 18 -8.63 10.86 -0.78
N ALA A 19 -8.78 10.30 0.42
CA ALA A 19 -8.21 10.86 1.65
C ALA A 19 -6.68 10.84 1.64
N SER A 20 -6.07 9.80 1.07
CA SER A 20 -4.61 9.68 0.94
C SER A 20 -4.05 10.66 -0.08
N ARG A 21 -4.73 10.90 -1.20
CA ARG A 21 -4.39 11.94 -2.18
C ARG A 21 -4.35 13.33 -1.54
N LYS A 22 -5.31 13.66 -0.67
CA LYS A 22 -5.30 14.91 0.12
C LYS A 22 -4.10 15.06 1.06
N LYS A 23 -3.46 13.94 1.42
CA LYS A 23 -2.23 13.90 2.25
C LYS A 23 -0.94 13.87 1.40
N GLY A 24 -1.05 14.00 0.08
CA GLY A 24 0.08 14.03 -0.85
C GLY A 24 0.48 12.68 -1.43
N TYR A 25 -0.28 11.60 -1.18
CA TYR A 25 -0.06 10.30 -1.85
C TYR A 25 -0.73 10.30 -3.21
N THR A 26 -0.06 10.87 -4.21
CA THR A 26 -0.62 11.09 -5.55
C THR A 26 -0.20 10.03 -6.55
N GLU A 27 0.94 9.37 -6.34
CA GLU A 27 1.44 8.34 -7.24
C GLU A 27 0.73 7.01 -7.01
N GLU A 28 0.36 6.34 -8.09
CA GLU A 28 -0.02 4.93 -8.06
C GLU A 28 1.22 4.10 -8.36
N PHE A 29 1.47 3.10 -7.52
CA PHE A 29 2.55 2.15 -7.72
C PHE A 29 2.00 0.79 -8.15
N ILE A 30 2.75 0.10 -8.99
CA ILE A 30 2.49 -1.27 -9.41
C ILE A 30 3.67 -2.12 -8.93
N VAL A 31 3.40 -3.30 -8.39
CA VAL A 31 4.47 -4.23 -8.03
C VAL A 31 4.98 -4.94 -9.28
N ASN A 32 6.30 -5.11 -9.36
CA ASN A 32 6.94 -5.97 -10.35
C ASN A 32 8.07 -6.78 -9.69
N ASP A 33 8.76 -7.58 -10.49
CA ASP A 33 9.85 -8.45 -10.03
C ASP A 33 10.97 -7.70 -9.28
N ARG A 34 11.23 -6.44 -9.65
CA ARG A 34 12.28 -5.61 -9.05
C ARG A 34 11.80 -4.88 -7.80
N GLY A 35 10.56 -4.40 -7.78
CA GLY A 35 10.04 -3.57 -6.69
C GLY A 35 8.74 -2.85 -7.04
N PHE A 36 8.67 -1.56 -6.68
CA PHE A 36 7.49 -0.72 -6.87
C PHE A 36 7.71 0.24 -8.03
N GLU A 37 7.00 0.06 -9.13
CA GLU A 37 7.04 0.93 -10.30
C GLU A 37 5.99 2.02 -10.20
N SER A 38 6.39 3.28 -10.28
CA SER A 38 5.46 4.42 -10.36
C SER A 38 4.93 4.54 -11.79
N SER A 39 3.73 5.11 -11.92
CA SER A 39 3.13 5.46 -13.21
C SER A 39 4.01 6.32 -14.12
N GLN A 40 5.05 6.97 -13.58
CA GLN A 40 6.04 7.75 -14.32
C GLN A 40 7.23 6.91 -14.82
N GLY A 41 7.20 5.58 -14.68
CA GLY A 41 8.23 4.66 -15.17
C GLY A 41 9.47 4.55 -14.28
N ARG A 42 9.40 5.02 -13.03
CA ARG A 42 10.48 4.87 -12.04
C ARG A 42 10.22 3.66 -11.16
N THR A 43 11.20 2.77 -11.03
CA THR A 43 11.11 1.62 -10.12
C THR A 43 11.90 1.86 -8.84
N TYR A 44 11.26 1.65 -7.69
CA TYR A 44 11.85 1.75 -6.36
C TYR A 44 12.00 0.35 -5.76
N LEU A 45 13.17 0.07 -5.19
CA LEU A 45 13.39 -1.17 -4.45
C LEU A 45 12.65 -1.13 -3.09
N PRO A 46 12.33 -2.29 -2.49
CA PRO A 46 11.76 -2.35 -1.14
C PRO A 46 12.57 -1.59 -0.08
N GLU A 47 13.89 -1.54 -0.23
CA GLU A 47 14.80 -0.81 0.66
C GLU A 47 14.70 0.72 0.51
N GLY A 48 14.17 1.21 -0.62
CA GLY A 48 13.92 2.63 -0.87
C GLY A 48 12.68 3.18 -0.17
N VAL A 49 11.92 2.33 0.53
CA VAL A 49 10.72 2.75 1.26
C VAL A 49 11.11 3.27 2.64
N LYS A 50 10.83 4.56 2.87
CA LYS A 50 11.09 5.26 4.13
C LYS A 50 9.94 5.13 5.13
N HIS A 51 8.70 5.16 4.63
CA HIS A 51 7.50 4.98 5.46
C HIS A 51 6.51 4.06 4.76
N LEU A 52 5.96 3.10 5.51
CA LEU A 52 4.91 2.21 5.05
C LEU A 52 3.70 2.37 5.99
N THR A 53 2.55 2.76 5.44
CA THR A 53 1.27 2.71 6.15
C THR A 53 0.35 1.69 5.50
N VAL A 54 -0.28 0.83 6.28
CA VAL A 54 -1.22 -0.18 5.79
C VAL A 54 -2.62 0.12 6.32
N TYR A 55 -3.58 0.32 5.43
CA TYR A 55 -5.00 0.40 5.74
C TYR A 55 -5.68 -0.89 5.31
N ARG A 56 -6.34 -1.56 6.25
CA ARG A 56 -7.28 -2.64 5.94
C ARG A 56 -8.68 -2.04 5.88
N ILE A 57 -9.37 -2.27 4.78
CA ILE A 57 -10.73 -1.81 4.52
C ILE A 57 -11.61 -3.04 4.47
N GLU A 58 -12.45 -3.17 5.49
CA GLU A 58 -13.56 -4.12 5.52
C GLU A 58 -14.70 -3.39 4.80
N GLY A 59 -15.06 -3.81 3.57
CA GLY A 59 -16.04 -3.09 2.75
C GLY A 59 -17.40 -2.94 3.44
N SER A 60 -18.29 -2.13 2.86
CA SER A 60 -19.65 -1.90 3.38
C SER A 60 -20.54 -3.17 3.41
N SER A 61 -20.09 -4.25 2.78
CA SER A 61 -20.75 -5.56 2.74
C SER A 61 -20.12 -6.47 3.79
N ALA A 62 -20.94 -7.14 4.60
CA ALA A 62 -20.52 -8.11 5.61
C ALA A 62 -19.96 -9.43 5.01
N ASP A 63 -19.37 -9.33 3.81
CA ASP A 63 -18.77 -10.41 3.07
C ASP A 63 -17.26 -10.39 3.32
N PRO A 64 -16.70 -11.40 3.99
CA PRO A 64 -15.25 -11.48 4.27
C PRO A 64 -14.40 -11.60 2.99
N ASP A 65 -15.02 -11.87 1.84
CA ASP A 65 -14.37 -11.95 0.54
C ASP A 65 -14.14 -10.56 -0.10
N ASN A 66 -14.74 -9.51 0.45
CA ASN A 66 -14.73 -8.17 -0.13
C ASN A 66 -13.78 -7.20 0.58
N GLU A 67 -12.84 -7.75 1.34
CA GLU A 67 -11.80 -7.00 2.05
C GLU A 67 -10.73 -6.50 1.08
N SER A 68 -10.25 -5.27 1.29
CA SER A 68 -9.17 -4.68 0.49
C SER A 68 -8.08 -4.11 1.39
N ILE A 69 -6.84 -4.20 0.94
CA ILE A 69 -5.71 -3.53 1.60
C ILE A 69 -5.23 -2.38 0.73
N LEU A 70 -5.02 -1.21 1.36
CA LEU A 70 -4.33 -0.08 0.77
C LEU A 70 -2.99 0.13 1.48
N TYR A 71 -1.90 -0.04 0.75
CA TYR A 71 -0.54 0.27 1.17
C TYR A 71 -0.20 1.69 0.73
N LEU A 72 0.19 2.55 1.67
CA LEU A 72 0.79 3.85 1.37
C LEU A 72 2.30 3.79 1.57
N LEU A 73 3.03 4.23 0.57
CA LEU A 73 4.49 4.22 0.51
C LEU A 73 5.00 5.65 0.43
N GLU A 74 5.92 6.01 1.32
CA GLU A 74 6.80 7.18 1.16
C GLU A 74 8.20 6.67 0.85
N MET A 75 8.73 7.06 -0.30
CA MET A 75 10.09 6.74 -0.73
C MET A 75 11.11 7.67 -0.07
N VAL A 76 12.37 7.25 -0.04
CA VAL A 76 13.48 8.04 0.54
C VAL A 76 13.70 9.39 -0.17
N ASP A 77 13.37 9.51 -1.46
CA ASP A 77 13.45 10.77 -2.21
C ASP A 77 12.22 11.67 -2.03
N GLY A 78 11.24 11.23 -1.23
CA GLY A 78 10.04 11.99 -0.87
C GLY A 78 8.82 11.72 -1.75
N VAL A 79 8.95 10.87 -2.77
CA VAL A 79 7.79 10.45 -3.58
C VAL A 79 6.81 9.65 -2.72
N LYS A 80 5.53 10.00 -2.81
CA LYS A 80 4.45 9.41 -2.02
C LYS A 80 3.41 8.83 -2.95
N GLY A 81 3.08 7.57 -2.72
CA GLY A 81 2.09 6.88 -3.50
C GLY A 81 1.45 5.71 -2.78
N TRP A 82 0.63 4.98 -3.51
CA TRP A 82 -0.22 3.95 -2.96
C TRP A 82 -0.31 2.74 -3.86
N ILE A 83 -0.57 1.58 -3.25
CA ILE A 83 -0.84 0.29 -3.90
C ILE A 83 -2.08 -0.29 -3.24
N SER A 84 -3.05 -0.73 -4.02
CA SER A 84 -4.19 -1.49 -3.53
C SER A 84 -4.03 -2.97 -3.84
N ASP A 85 -4.48 -3.82 -2.93
CA ASP A 85 -4.49 -5.28 -3.08
C ASP A 85 -5.84 -5.85 -2.63
N ALA A 86 -6.23 -6.98 -3.23
CA ALA A 86 -7.38 -7.74 -2.77
C ALA A 86 -6.94 -8.56 -1.54
N TYR A 87 -7.75 -8.58 -0.49
CA TYR A 87 -7.42 -9.40 0.68
C TYR A 87 -7.84 -10.85 0.44
N GLY A 88 -7.04 -11.81 0.92
CA GLY A 88 -7.38 -13.24 0.86
C GLY A 88 -6.78 -13.97 -0.35
N VAL A 89 -7.56 -14.86 -0.99
CA VAL A 89 -7.06 -15.76 -2.04
C VAL A 89 -6.64 -15.06 -3.34
N TYR A 90 -7.02 -13.78 -3.48
CA TYR A 90 -6.66 -12.93 -4.61
C TYR A 90 -5.49 -11.98 -4.29
N ALA A 91 -4.88 -12.10 -3.12
CA ALA A 91 -3.73 -11.29 -2.74
C ALA A 91 -2.55 -11.59 -3.66
N ASP A 92 -1.89 -10.54 -4.13
CA ASP A 92 -0.72 -10.67 -4.98
C ASP A 92 0.48 -11.15 -4.16
N GLU A 93 0.93 -12.39 -4.41
CA GLU A 93 2.08 -12.99 -3.70
C GLU A 93 3.38 -12.19 -3.90
N ASN A 94 3.54 -11.56 -5.06
CA ASN A 94 4.67 -10.71 -5.37
C ASN A 94 4.63 -9.46 -4.49
N LEU A 95 3.48 -8.79 -4.41
CA LEU A 95 3.27 -7.66 -3.51
C LEU A 95 3.53 -8.04 -2.05
N ALA A 96 3.00 -9.17 -1.59
CA ALA A 96 3.17 -9.64 -0.23
C ALA A 96 4.65 -9.83 0.13
N GLU A 97 5.43 -10.46 -0.76
CA GLU A 97 6.88 -10.62 -0.59
C GLU A 97 7.59 -9.26 -0.45
N LYS A 98 7.31 -8.31 -1.35
CA LYS A 98 7.98 -7.01 -1.35
C LYS A 98 7.62 -6.20 -0.11
N ILE A 99 6.35 -6.21 0.30
CA ILE A 99 5.90 -5.57 1.54
C ILE A 99 6.56 -6.20 2.77
N ASN A 100 6.73 -7.53 2.82
CA ASN A 100 7.46 -8.17 3.92
C ASN A 100 8.92 -7.75 3.97
N ARG A 101 9.58 -7.61 2.81
CA ARG A 101 10.94 -7.04 2.74
C ARG A 101 10.99 -5.60 3.28
N VAL A 102 10.03 -4.75 2.89
CA VAL A 102 9.91 -3.38 3.44
C VAL A 102 9.77 -3.42 4.96
N LYS A 103 8.87 -4.25 5.50
CA LYS A 103 8.66 -4.37 6.96
C LYS A 103 9.94 -4.78 7.69
N GLY A 104 10.66 -5.78 7.17
CA GLY A 104 11.95 -6.20 7.72
C GLY A 104 12.96 -5.05 7.77
N ASN A 105 13.06 -4.26 6.70
CA ASN A 105 13.96 -3.09 6.65
C ASN A 105 13.55 -1.98 7.63
N LEU A 106 12.25 -1.75 7.84
CA LEU A 106 11.76 -0.67 8.69
C LEU A 106 11.78 -1.00 10.19
N GLN A 107 11.96 -2.27 10.54
CA GLN A 107 12.04 -2.78 11.92
C GLN A 107 13.47 -3.11 12.35
N SER A 108 14.43 -3.07 11.41
CA SER A 108 15.86 -3.31 11.66
C SER A 108 16.59 -2.09 12.18
#